data_AF-A0A0W0TMX1-F1
#
_entry.id   AF-A0A0W0TMX1-F1
#
_cell.length_a   1.000
_cell.length_b   1.000
_cell.length_c   1.000
_cell.angle_alpha   90.00
_cell.angle_beta   90.00
_cell.angle_gamma   90.00
#
_symmetry.space_group_name_H-M   'P 1'
#
loop_
_entity.id
_entity.type
_entity.pdbx_description
1 polymer ?
#
loop_
_entity_poly.entity_id
_entity_poly.type
_entity_poly.pdbx_seq_one_letter_code
_entity_poly.pdbx_strand_id
1 'polypeptide(L)'
;MTLIMAESDKDDGFFVGDTLLTVVPSLEKSGPFNGEYHALKLHILSPKICIALAGYYELGLTVIHKVSQYVSQPDIENSIFELVHSIYKNECGGHLNACEFLVMAITPQGTCLKKISYEGIWHFKKSYIGDPEAYKELQRIRLPFQAPTEELVQQSDGSFIQRPFVLTDLEKNFIEISNAMIILPSNTVGVLGDGVFRVRVNRFGIFEYMQQVRRGNSAEEINIGISLLSSTEPRYGIGIFYQAGFGYCWIVGDSEYCRRIDANTISDFIEIASKNYNLSLKGGTW
;
A
#
# COMPACT_ATOMS: atom_id res chain seq x y z
N MET A 1 13.11 -1.54 7.78
CA MET A 1 12.22 -2.66 8.13
C MET A 1 11.11 -2.69 7.09
N THR A 2 10.75 -3.85 6.53
CA THR A 2 9.60 -3.99 5.63
C THR A 2 8.70 -5.08 6.17
N LEU A 3 7.41 -4.81 6.39
CA LEU A 3 6.39 -5.81 6.70
C LEU A 3 5.12 -5.51 5.91
N ILE A 4 4.61 -6.51 5.21
CA ILE A 4 3.34 -6.42 4.49
C ILE A 4 2.48 -7.62 4.87
N MET A 5 1.26 -7.32 5.31
CA MET A 5 0.20 -8.27 5.63
C MET A 5 -0.83 -8.25 4.50
N ALA A 6 -1.35 -9.42 4.14
CA ALA A 6 -2.50 -9.51 3.25
C ALA A 6 -3.49 -10.58 3.74
N GLU A 7 -4.76 -10.35 3.44
CA GLU A 7 -5.83 -11.29 3.70
C GLU A 7 -6.86 -11.20 2.57
N SER A 8 -7.41 -12.35 2.17
CA SER A 8 -8.45 -12.46 1.14
C SER A 8 -9.59 -13.34 1.64
N ASP A 9 -10.80 -12.93 1.31
CA ASP A 9 -12.00 -13.75 1.35
C ASP A 9 -12.62 -13.84 -0.05
N LYS A 10 -13.72 -14.57 -0.23
CA LYS A 10 -14.31 -14.80 -1.55
C LYS A 10 -14.57 -13.52 -2.35
N ASP A 11 -15.10 -12.49 -1.71
CA ASP A 11 -15.59 -11.28 -2.38
C ASP A 11 -14.82 -9.99 -1.98
N ASP A 12 -13.82 -10.11 -1.10
CA ASP A 12 -13.07 -8.96 -0.56
C ASP A 12 -11.62 -9.38 -0.26
N GLY A 13 -10.73 -8.41 -0.08
CA GLY A 13 -9.34 -8.63 0.26
C GLY A 13 -8.61 -7.33 0.52
N PHE A 14 -7.53 -7.40 1.29
CA PHE A 14 -6.73 -6.23 1.61
C PHE A 14 -5.24 -6.52 1.70
N PHE A 15 -4.47 -5.44 1.58
CA PHE A 15 -3.06 -5.36 1.95
C PHE A 15 -2.88 -4.23 2.95
N VAL A 16 -2.03 -4.45 3.95
CA VAL A 16 -1.55 -3.43 4.87
C VAL A 16 -0.04 -3.55 4.95
N GLY A 17 0.68 -2.49 4.63
CA GLY A 17 2.13 -2.44 4.70
C GLY A 17 2.62 -1.12 5.26
N ASP A 18 3.84 -1.13 5.78
CA ASP A 18 4.54 0.10 6.14
C ASP A 18 4.87 0.93 4.87
N THR A 19 5.02 2.24 5.03
CA THR A 19 5.28 3.16 3.92
C THR A 19 6.74 3.27 3.51
N LEU A 20 7.69 2.83 4.33
CA LEU A 20 9.10 3.18 4.15
C LEU A 20 10.05 2.01 3.96
N LEU A 21 10.92 2.18 2.98
CA LEU A 21 12.29 1.71 3.10
C LEU A 21 13.05 2.79 3.85
N THR A 22 13.64 2.50 5.01
CA THR A 22 14.42 3.53 5.70
C THR A 22 15.72 3.00 6.25
N VAL A 23 16.78 3.70 5.85
CA VAL A 23 17.69 4.31 6.81
C VAL A 23 17.36 5.81 6.77
N VAL A 24 17.04 6.43 7.91
CA VAL A 24 16.94 7.90 8.01
C VAL A 24 18.37 8.42 8.27
N PRO A 25 19.02 9.16 7.36
CA PRO A 25 20.21 9.92 7.74
C PRO A 25 19.84 10.99 8.76
N SER A 26 20.75 11.28 9.70
CA SER A 26 20.56 12.37 10.67
C SER A 26 20.25 13.69 9.96
N LEU A 27 19.33 14.47 10.55
CA LEU A 27 18.89 15.79 10.08
C LEU A 27 20.03 16.83 9.95
N GLU A 28 21.25 16.49 10.40
CA GLU A 28 22.42 17.38 10.46
C GLU A 28 23.28 17.39 9.18
N LYS A 29 23.07 16.47 8.25
CA LYS A 29 23.72 16.51 6.92
C LYS A 29 22.71 16.89 5.87
N SER A 30 23.06 17.82 4.98
CA SER A 30 22.35 18.04 3.72
C SER A 30 22.13 16.71 2.98
N GLY A 31 20.93 16.16 2.73
CA GLY A 31 19.63 16.21 3.41
C GLY A 31 18.96 14.84 3.14
N PRO A 32 18.27 14.18 4.08
CA PRO A 32 17.80 12.79 3.95
C PRO A 32 16.61 12.56 2.98
N PHE A 33 16.11 13.62 2.35
CA PHE A 33 14.83 13.67 1.64
C PHE A 33 14.99 13.81 0.11
N ASN A 34 15.95 13.10 -0.48
CA ASN A 34 16.18 13.15 -1.94
C ASN A 34 15.28 12.18 -2.74
N GLY A 35 14.39 11.42 -2.10
CA GLY A 35 13.52 10.45 -2.79
C GLY A 35 14.23 9.19 -3.30
N GLU A 36 15.56 9.12 -3.16
CA GLU A 36 16.42 8.03 -3.66
C GLU A 36 16.24 6.70 -2.92
N TYR A 37 15.43 6.65 -1.86
CA TYR A 37 15.31 5.49 -0.99
C TYR A 37 13.89 5.01 -0.73
N HIS A 38 12.86 5.53 -1.40
CA HIS A 38 11.47 5.11 -1.14
C HIS A 38 10.84 4.42 -2.35
N ALA A 39 10.65 3.11 -2.29
CA ALA A 39 9.90 2.37 -3.31
C ALA A 39 8.43 2.22 -2.92
N LEU A 40 7.55 2.23 -3.92
CA LEU A 40 6.21 1.72 -3.73
C LEU A 40 6.29 0.21 -3.47
N LYS A 41 5.64 -0.25 -2.40
CA LYS A 41 5.66 -1.68 -2.05
C LYS A 41 4.40 -2.41 -2.49
N LEU A 42 3.29 -1.68 -2.60
CA LEU A 42 1.97 -2.19 -2.99
C LEU A 42 1.59 -1.58 -4.33
N HIS A 43 1.42 -2.39 -5.36
CA HIS A 43 1.16 -1.97 -6.73
C HIS A 43 -0.19 -2.49 -7.22
N ILE A 44 -1.17 -1.60 -7.40
CA ILE A 44 -2.45 -1.94 -8.06
C ILE A 44 -2.25 -1.90 -9.57
N LEU A 45 -1.80 -3.00 -10.16
CA LEU A 45 -1.44 -3.07 -11.56
C LEU A 45 -2.66 -2.96 -12.50
N SER A 46 -3.82 -3.39 -12.02
CA SER A 46 -5.11 -3.23 -12.68
C SER A 46 -6.20 -3.21 -11.61
N PRO A 47 -7.46 -2.84 -11.95
CA PRO A 47 -8.56 -2.88 -10.99
C PRO A 47 -8.72 -4.24 -10.29
N LYS A 48 -8.25 -5.33 -10.90
CA LYS A 48 -8.37 -6.71 -10.38
C LYS A 48 -7.08 -7.33 -9.90
N ILE A 49 -5.93 -6.65 -10.00
CA ILE A 49 -4.62 -7.23 -9.67
C ILE A 49 -3.84 -6.27 -8.78
N CYS A 50 -3.44 -6.76 -7.60
CA CYS A 50 -2.51 -6.07 -6.72
C CYS A 50 -1.31 -6.95 -6.38
N ILE A 51 -0.11 -6.37 -6.42
CA ILE A 51 1.15 -7.03 -6.09
C ILE A 51 1.86 -6.27 -4.98
N ALA A 52 2.25 -6.98 -3.93
CA ALA A 52 3.14 -6.50 -2.89
C ALA A 52 4.54 -7.09 -3.03
N LEU A 53 5.57 -6.32 -2.64
CA LEU A 53 6.98 -6.71 -2.69
C LEU A 53 7.69 -6.47 -1.35
N ALA A 54 8.52 -7.43 -0.96
CA ALA A 54 9.54 -7.29 0.07
C ALA A 54 10.86 -7.94 -0.37
N GLY A 55 12.00 -7.41 0.10
CA GLY A 55 13.34 -7.90 -0.22
C GLY A 55 14.16 -6.92 -1.06
N TYR A 56 14.82 -7.40 -2.10
CA TYR A 56 15.68 -6.61 -2.98
C TYR A 56 14.86 -5.80 -4.00
N TYR A 57 14.62 -4.54 -3.68
CA TYR A 57 13.67 -3.69 -4.40
C TYR A 57 13.97 -3.47 -5.88
N GLU A 58 15.22 -3.31 -6.27
CA GLU A 58 15.58 -3.11 -7.67
C GLU A 58 15.12 -4.29 -8.55
N LEU A 59 15.39 -5.52 -8.08
CA LEU A 59 14.92 -6.74 -8.71
C LEU A 59 13.40 -6.82 -8.67
N GLY A 60 12.78 -6.58 -7.52
CA GLY A 60 11.33 -6.67 -7.37
C GLY A 60 10.56 -5.66 -8.23
N LEU A 61 11.02 -4.41 -8.31
CA LEU A 61 10.46 -3.38 -9.18
C LEU A 61 10.66 -3.71 -10.65
N THR A 62 11.80 -4.31 -11.03
CA THR A 62 12.02 -4.82 -12.39
C THR A 62 11.00 -5.91 -12.75
N VAL A 63 10.74 -6.85 -11.85
CA VAL A 63 9.72 -7.89 -12.03
C VAL A 63 8.34 -7.25 -12.19
N ILE A 64 7.95 -6.35 -11.28
CA ILE A 64 6.65 -5.67 -11.31
C ILE A 64 6.49 -4.84 -12.59
N HIS A 65 7.53 -4.13 -13.01
CA HIS A 65 7.53 -3.37 -14.26
C HIS A 65 7.27 -4.29 -15.47
N LYS A 66 8.00 -5.41 -15.57
CA LYS A 66 7.79 -6.39 -16.65
C LYS A 66 6.39 -6.98 -16.61
N VAL A 67 5.90 -7.39 -15.44
CA VAL A 67 4.52 -7.89 -15.26
C VAL A 67 3.49 -6.86 -15.69
N SER A 68 3.70 -5.58 -15.37
CA SER A 68 2.77 -4.49 -15.72
C SER A 68 2.56 -4.32 -17.23
N GLN A 69 3.48 -4.79 -18.06
CA GLN A 69 3.35 -4.74 -19.52
C GLN A 69 2.33 -5.75 -20.07
N TYR A 70 1.91 -6.74 -19.27
CA TYR A 70 0.98 -7.80 -19.67
C TYR A 70 -0.43 -7.63 -19.10
N VAL A 71 -0.67 -6.62 -18.26
CA VAL A 71 -1.93 -6.48 -17.48
C VAL A 71 -3.14 -6.10 -18.33
N SER A 72 -2.91 -5.69 -19.58
CA SER A 72 -3.97 -5.44 -20.57
C SER A 72 -4.42 -6.70 -21.31
N GLN A 73 -3.76 -7.85 -21.08
CA GLN A 73 -4.16 -9.11 -21.71
C GLN A 73 -5.51 -9.60 -21.16
N PRO A 74 -6.36 -10.20 -22.00
CA PRO A 74 -7.60 -10.82 -21.55
C PRO A 74 -7.33 -11.90 -20.50
N ASP A 75 -8.18 -11.96 -19.47
CA ASP A 75 -8.16 -12.99 -18.42
C ASP A 75 -6.83 -13.11 -17.65
N ILE A 76 -6.02 -12.05 -17.65
CA ILE A 76 -4.72 -12.00 -16.99
C ILE A 76 -4.81 -12.35 -15.49
N GLU A 77 -5.94 -12.10 -14.83
CA GLU A 77 -6.19 -12.47 -13.43
C GLU A 77 -6.02 -13.97 -13.16
N ASN A 78 -6.20 -14.83 -14.17
CA ASN A 78 -6.07 -16.28 -14.03
C ASN A 78 -4.61 -16.77 -14.16
N SER A 79 -3.77 -16.03 -14.89
CA SER A 79 -2.38 -16.40 -15.19
C SER A 79 -1.34 -15.53 -14.49
N ILE A 80 -1.75 -14.44 -13.82
CA ILE A 80 -0.86 -13.47 -13.19
C ILE A 80 0.14 -14.11 -12.21
N PHE A 81 -0.27 -15.13 -11.47
CA PHE A 81 0.59 -15.79 -10.51
C PHE A 81 1.78 -16.51 -11.17
N GLU A 82 1.51 -17.27 -12.24
CA GLU A 82 2.54 -17.96 -13.00
C GLU A 82 3.42 -16.96 -13.76
N LEU A 83 2.83 -15.87 -14.26
CA LEU A 83 3.55 -14.80 -14.93
C LEU A 83 4.57 -14.13 -13.98
N VAL A 84 4.15 -13.75 -12.78
CA VAL A 84 5.04 -13.15 -11.76
C VAL A 84 6.16 -14.10 -11.40
N HIS A 85 5.85 -15.38 -11.17
CA HIS A 85 6.86 -16.39 -10.82
C HIS A 85 7.87 -16.63 -11.95
N SER A 86 7.39 -16.76 -13.19
CA SER A 86 8.22 -16.97 -14.37
C SER A 86 9.17 -15.79 -14.61
N ILE A 87 8.65 -14.56 -14.57
CA ILE A 87 9.47 -13.35 -14.69
C ILE A 87 10.48 -13.31 -13.54
N TYR A 88 10.05 -13.51 -12.29
CA TYR A 88 10.98 -13.48 -11.16
C TYR A 88 12.12 -14.50 -11.29
N LYS A 89 11.83 -15.74 -11.69
CA LYS A 89 12.85 -16.76 -11.92
C LYS A 89 13.86 -16.37 -12.99
N ASN A 90 13.40 -15.73 -14.06
CA ASN A 90 14.28 -15.27 -15.14
C ASN A 90 15.15 -14.08 -14.71
N GLU A 91 14.59 -13.14 -13.94
CA GLU A 91 15.29 -11.92 -13.52
C GLU A 91 16.23 -12.14 -12.33
N CYS A 92 16.00 -13.14 -11.49
CA CYS A 92 16.73 -13.26 -10.23
C CYS A 92 18.23 -13.54 -10.40
N GLY A 93 18.70 -13.99 -11.56
CA GLY A 93 20.14 -14.06 -11.90
C GLY A 93 21.02 -14.84 -10.91
N GLY A 94 20.45 -15.74 -10.11
CA GLY A 94 21.17 -16.47 -9.05
C GLY A 94 21.01 -15.88 -7.63
N HIS A 95 20.35 -14.74 -7.48
CA HIS A 95 19.91 -14.19 -6.19
C HIS A 95 18.67 -14.92 -5.67
N LEU A 96 18.87 -16.19 -5.30
CA LEU A 96 17.83 -17.03 -4.71
C LEU A 96 17.25 -16.35 -3.48
N ASN A 97 15.92 -16.32 -3.38
CA ASN A 97 15.18 -15.75 -2.25
C ASN A 97 15.47 -14.26 -1.97
N ALA A 98 15.95 -13.51 -2.97
CA ALA A 98 16.17 -12.08 -2.81
C ALA A 98 14.86 -11.27 -2.71
N CYS A 99 13.74 -11.79 -3.21
CA CYS A 99 12.44 -11.13 -3.14
C CYS A 99 11.35 -12.13 -2.79
N GLU A 100 10.33 -11.63 -2.10
CA GLU A 100 9.06 -12.29 -1.93
C GLU A 100 7.95 -11.37 -2.41
N PHE A 101 6.91 -11.98 -2.99
CA PHE A 101 5.73 -11.27 -3.45
C PHE A 101 4.47 -11.83 -2.79
N LEU A 102 3.54 -10.94 -2.47
CA LEU A 102 2.14 -11.32 -2.26
C LEU A 102 1.35 -10.79 -3.45
N VAL A 103 0.69 -11.68 -4.16
CA VAL A 103 -0.14 -11.33 -5.32
C VAL A 103 -1.58 -11.64 -4.98
N MET A 104 -2.46 -10.68 -5.20
CA MET A 104 -3.89 -10.87 -5.07
C MET A 104 -4.57 -10.54 -6.39
N ALA A 105 -5.43 -11.45 -6.83
CA ALA A 105 -6.21 -11.31 -8.06
C ALA A 105 -7.70 -11.54 -7.78
N ILE A 106 -8.54 -10.69 -8.33
CA ILE A 106 -10.00 -10.83 -8.30
C ILE A 106 -10.38 -11.62 -9.55
N THR A 107 -10.81 -12.88 -9.38
CA THR A 107 -11.22 -13.75 -10.49
C THR A 107 -12.74 -14.00 -10.46
N PRO A 108 -13.33 -14.57 -11.52
CA PRO A 108 -14.73 -14.98 -11.49
C PRO A 108 -15.09 -15.98 -10.37
N GLN A 109 -14.11 -16.71 -9.83
CA GLN A 109 -14.29 -17.67 -8.74
C GLN A 109 -14.13 -17.03 -7.35
N GLY A 110 -13.66 -15.79 -7.29
CA GLY A 110 -13.45 -15.01 -6.07
C GLY A 110 -12.05 -14.40 -6.00
N THR A 111 -11.79 -13.68 -4.91
CA THR A 111 -10.48 -13.09 -4.63
C THR A 111 -9.49 -14.15 -4.16
N CYS A 112 -8.34 -14.22 -4.84
CA CYS A 112 -7.29 -15.21 -4.58
C CYS A 112 -6.01 -14.52 -4.15
N LEU A 113 -5.50 -14.87 -2.95
CA LEU A 113 -4.17 -14.47 -2.49
C LEU A 113 -3.17 -15.62 -2.67
N LYS A 114 -2.01 -15.31 -3.24
CA LYS A 114 -0.87 -16.23 -3.31
C LYS A 114 0.42 -15.53 -2.89
N LYS A 115 1.28 -16.27 -2.19
CA LYS A 115 2.67 -15.89 -1.94
C LYS A 115 3.55 -16.51 -3.03
N ILE A 116 4.47 -15.72 -3.57
CA ILE A 116 5.40 -16.14 -4.62
C ILE A 116 6.82 -15.86 -4.14
N SER A 117 7.67 -16.87 -4.23
CA SER A 117 9.12 -16.75 -4.03
C SER A 117 9.84 -17.52 -5.12
N TYR A 118 11.16 -17.65 -5.03
CA TYR A 118 11.94 -18.38 -6.02
C TYR A 118 11.52 -19.86 -6.05
N GLU A 119 11.28 -20.42 -4.86
CA GLU A 119 10.94 -21.82 -4.64
C GLU A 119 9.59 -22.20 -5.24
N GLY A 120 8.62 -21.28 -5.31
CA GLY A 120 7.30 -21.61 -5.83
C GLY A 120 6.20 -20.58 -5.58
N ILE A 121 4.98 -21.08 -5.70
CA ILE A 121 3.73 -20.34 -5.55
C ILE A 121 2.87 -21.10 -4.54
N TRP A 122 2.39 -20.41 -3.50
CA TRP A 122 1.54 -21.00 -2.47
C TRP A 122 0.27 -20.18 -2.27
N HIS A 123 -0.85 -20.87 -2.11
CA HIS A 123 -2.14 -20.25 -1.85
C HIS A 123 -2.36 -20.01 -0.36
N PHE A 124 -2.88 -18.83 -0.01
CA PHE A 124 -3.18 -18.44 1.35
C PHE A 124 -4.51 -17.69 1.42
N LYS A 125 -5.20 -17.79 2.56
CA LYS A 125 -6.24 -16.81 2.93
C LYS A 125 -5.65 -15.60 3.64
N LYS A 126 -4.57 -15.80 4.39
CA LYS A 126 -3.85 -14.76 5.14
C LYS A 126 -2.36 -15.08 5.07
N SER A 127 -1.54 -14.07 4.78
CA SER A 127 -0.09 -14.24 4.71
C SER A 127 0.63 -12.91 4.99
N TYR A 128 1.93 -13.00 5.21
CA TYR A 128 2.84 -11.85 5.25
C TYR A 128 4.11 -12.10 4.45
N ILE A 129 4.80 -11.01 4.11
CA ILE A 129 6.16 -10.99 3.56
C ILE A 129 6.99 -9.91 4.27
N GLY A 130 8.32 -10.08 4.26
CA GLY A 130 9.25 -9.16 4.91
C GLY A 130 9.73 -9.64 6.28
N ASP A 131 9.94 -8.70 7.19
CA ASP A 131 10.64 -8.90 8.47
C ASP A 131 9.84 -9.80 9.44
N PRO A 132 10.36 -11.01 9.76
CA PRO A 132 9.68 -11.93 10.68
C PRO A 132 9.60 -11.42 12.13
N GLU A 133 10.55 -10.63 12.60
CA GLU A 133 10.52 -10.08 13.95
C GLU A 133 9.48 -8.96 14.03
N ALA A 134 9.39 -8.12 13.00
CA ALA A 134 8.32 -7.14 12.86
C ALA A 134 6.94 -7.83 12.85
N TYR A 135 6.80 -8.96 12.16
CA TYR A 135 5.57 -9.75 12.16
C TYR A 135 5.21 -10.26 13.56
N LYS A 136 6.17 -10.85 14.30
CA LYS A 136 5.97 -11.32 15.67
C LYS A 136 5.51 -10.18 16.58
N GLU A 137 6.17 -9.03 16.49
CA GLU A 137 5.81 -7.85 17.27
C GLU A 137 4.43 -7.32 16.89
N LEU A 138 4.09 -7.27 15.60
CA LEU A 138 2.75 -6.91 15.14
C LEU A 138 1.68 -7.83 15.72
N GLN A 139 1.93 -9.15 15.78
CA GLN A 139 0.99 -10.08 16.42
C GLN A 139 0.86 -9.83 17.93
N ARG A 140 1.93 -9.39 18.60
CA ARG A 140 1.93 -9.12 20.05
C ARG A 140 1.13 -7.87 20.40
N ILE A 141 1.22 -6.82 19.59
CA ILE A 141 0.58 -5.51 19.85
C ILE A 141 -0.82 -5.39 19.25
N ARG A 142 -1.21 -6.35 18.38
CA ARG A 142 -2.55 -6.41 17.79
C ARG A 142 -3.61 -6.58 18.88
N LEU A 143 -4.50 -5.60 18.98
CA LEU A 143 -5.64 -5.63 19.88
C LEU A 143 -6.89 -6.09 19.12
N PRO A 144 -7.78 -6.89 19.75
CA PRO A 144 -9.06 -7.24 19.16
C PRO A 144 -9.90 -6.00 18.84
N PHE A 145 -10.65 -6.06 17.74
CA PHE A 145 -11.57 -5.00 17.35
C PHE A 145 -12.70 -4.89 18.38
N GLN A 146 -12.84 -3.71 18.96
CA GLN A 146 -13.95 -3.38 19.84
C GLN A 146 -14.98 -2.56 19.05
N ALA A 147 -15.95 -3.28 18.49
CA ALA A 147 -17.03 -2.69 17.70
C ALA A 147 -17.97 -1.87 18.60
N PRO A 148 -18.53 -0.73 18.11
CA PRO A 148 -19.79 -0.27 18.66
C PRO A 148 -20.86 -1.35 18.46
N THR A 149 -21.79 -1.49 19.39
CA THR A 149 -22.88 -2.47 19.28
C THR A 149 -23.91 -2.08 18.22
N GLU A 150 -24.02 -0.79 17.92
CA GLU A 150 -25.06 -0.21 17.06
C GLU A 150 -24.48 0.87 16.14
N GLU A 151 -25.08 1.02 14.96
CA GLU A 151 -24.85 2.12 14.03
C GLU A 151 -26.13 2.93 13.82
N LEU A 152 -25.98 4.24 13.57
CA LEU A 152 -27.07 5.13 13.18
C LEU A 152 -27.11 5.25 11.66
N VAL A 153 -28.18 4.73 11.04
CA VAL A 153 -28.38 4.76 9.59
C VAL A 153 -29.41 5.82 9.23
N GLN A 154 -28.99 6.82 8.46
CA GLN A 154 -29.89 7.84 7.94
C GLN A 154 -30.85 7.22 6.90
N GLN A 155 -32.14 7.46 7.07
CA GLN A 155 -33.20 7.06 6.16
C GLN A 155 -33.37 8.09 5.03
N SER A 156 -34.09 7.72 3.98
CA SER A 156 -34.37 8.59 2.84
C SER A 156 -35.19 9.83 3.20
N ASP A 157 -35.94 9.79 4.30
CA ASP A 157 -36.69 10.93 4.86
C ASP A 157 -35.83 11.83 5.77
N GLY A 158 -34.54 11.52 5.92
CA GLY A 158 -33.59 12.24 6.76
C GLY A 158 -33.58 11.83 8.23
N SER A 159 -34.50 10.96 8.68
CA SER A 159 -34.50 10.40 10.05
C SER A 159 -33.37 9.39 10.25
N PHE A 160 -33.09 9.00 11.50
CA PHE A 160 -32.07 8.00 11.83
C PHE A 160 -32.70 6.81 12.54
N ILE A 161 -32.24 5.60 12.19
CA ILE A 161 -32.57 4.37 12.91
C ILE A 161 -31.29 3.71 13.42
N GLN A 162 -31.39 3.06 14.58
CA GLN A 162 -30.33 2.21 15.11
C GLN A 162 -30.42 0.83 14.46
N ARG A 163 -29.28 0.30 14.03
CA ARG A 163 -29.15 -1.08 13.55
C ARG A 163 -27.93 -1.75 14.19
N PRO A 164 -27.93 -3.10 14.34
CA PRO A 164 -26.74 -3.82 14.77
C PRO A 164 -25.58 -3.52 13.83
N PHE A 165 -24.46 -3.09 14.39
CA PHE A 165 -23.25 -2.87 13.62
C PHE A 165 -22.54 -4.21 13.43
N VAL A 166 -22.63 -4.78 12.23
CA VAL A 166 -22.05 -6.09 11.90
C VAL A 166 -20.96 -5.92 10.86
N LEU A 167 -19.71 -6.10 11.29
CA LEU A 167 -18.56 -6.23 10.39
C LEU A 167 -18.27 -7.69 10.08
N THR A 168 -17.82 -7.93 8.85
CA THR A 168 -17.21 -9.20 8.46
C THR A 168 -15.92 -9.44 9.23
N ASP A 169 -15.48 -10.69 9.32
CA ASP A 169 -14.20 -11.00 10.00
C ASP A 169 -13.00 -10.41 9.26
N LEU A 170 -13.08 -10.29 7.92
CA LEU A 170 -12.07 -9.62 7.12
C LEU A 170 -11.97 -8.13 7.48
N GLU A 171 -13.09 -7.44 7.68
CA GLU A 171 -13.11 -6.03 8.09
C GLU A 171 -12.53 -5.79 9.47
N LYS A 172 -12.86 -6.68 10.43
CA LYS A 172 -12.24 -6.65 11.76
C LYS A 172 -10.73 -6.82 11.63
N ASN A 173 -10.28 -7.85 10.91
CA ASN A 173 -8.86 -8.12 10.70
C ASN A 173 -8.14 -6.95 10.02
N PHE A 174 -8.78 -6.32 9.03
CA PHE A 174 -8.25 -5.15 8.36
C PHE A 174 -8.00 -3.99 9.34
N ILE A 175 -8.98 -3.69 10.20
CA ILE A 175 -8.87 -2.61 11.20
C ILE A 175 -7.79 -2.94 12.23
N GLU A 176 -7.80 -4.17 12.77
CA GLU A 176 -6.84 -4.59 13.79
C GLU A 176 -5.40 -4.56 13.28
N ILE A 177 -5.16 -5.09 12.07
CA ILE A 177 -3.83 -5.06 11.44
C ILE A 177 -3.44 -3.62 11.08
N SER A 178 -4.36 -2.83 10.55
CA SER A 178 -4.12 -1.42 10.25
C SER A 178 -3.69 -0.62 11.46
N ASN A 179 -4.36 -0.83 12.60
CA ASN A 179 -4.06 -0.17 13.86
C ASN A 179 -2.74 -0.67 14.44
N ALA A 180 -2.50 -1.98 14.42
CA ALA A 180 -1.25 -2.58 14.89
C ALA A 180 -0.04 -2.08 14.07
N MET A 181 -0.17 -1.99 12.74
CA MET A 181 0.90 -1.50 11.86
C MET A 181 1.26 -0.03 12.15
N ILE A 182 0.29 0.80 12.54
CA ILE A 182 0.53 2.20 12.90
C ILE A 182 1.43 2.32 14.14
N ILE A 183 1.22 1.45 15.14
CA ILE A 183 1.93 1.50 16.42
C ILE A 183 3.18 0.62 16.45
N LEU A 184 3.42 -0.12 15.36
CA LEU A 184 4.58 -1.00 15.25
C LEU A 184 5.85 -0.14 15.35
N PRO A 185 6.73 -0.38 16.34
CA PRO A 185 7.89 0.47 16.54
C PRO A 185 8.78 0.44 15.31
N SER A 186 8.95 1.60 14.68
CA SER A 186 9.92 1.82 13.63
C SER A 186 11.12 2.54 14.24
N ASN A 187 12.33 2.18 13.83
CA ASN A 187 13.55 2.94 14.20
C ASN A 187 13.62 4.29 13.46
N THR A 188 12.47 4.86 13.09
CA THR A 188 12.32 6.03 12.25
C THR A 188 11.52 7.09 13.00
N VAL A 189 12.03 8.30 13.03
CA VAL A 189 11.33 9.48 13.57
C VAL A 189 10.80 10.26 12.35
N GLY A 190 9.51 10.60 12.33
CA GLY A 190 8.91 11.38 11.24
C GLY A 190 7.55 10.86 10.77
N VAL A 191 6.69 11.76 10.26
CA VAL A 191 5.31 11.50 9.77
C VAL A 191 5.30 10.47 8.64
N LEU A 192 6.43 10.34 7.95
CA LEU A 192 6.71 9.31 6.96
C LEU A 192 6.87 7.91 7.55
N GLY A 193 7.55 7.80 8.69
CA GLY A 193 7.82 6.56 9.42
C GLY A 193 6.56 5.93 10.01
N ASP A 194 5.57 6.77 10.26
CA ASP A 194 4.26 6.38 10.78
C ASP A 194 3.23 6.11 9.67
N GLY A 195 3.62 6.27 8.41
CA GLY A 195 2.73 6.00 7.30
C GLY A 195 2.41 4.50 7.19
N VAL A 196 1.16 4.20 6.85
CA VAL A 196 0.74 2.83 6.54
C VAL A 196 0.00 2.86 5.21
N PHE A 197 0.52 2.13 4.21
CA PHE A 197 -0.18 1.92 2.96
C PHE A 197 -1.22 0.83 3.11
N ARG A 198 -2.43 1.14 2.65
CA ARG A 198 -3.56 0.20 2.68
C ARG A 198 -4.16 0.13 1.29
N VAL A 199 -4.37 -1.10 0.83
CA VAL A 199 -5.12 -1.39 -0.38
C VAL A 199 -6.26 -2.31 0.01
N ARG A 200 -7.47 -2.07 -0.50
CA ARG A 200 -8.62 -2.93 -0.25
C ARG A 200 -9.44 -3.10 -1.53
N VAL A 201 -10.16 -4.21 -1.66
CA VAL A 201 -11.24 -4.36 -2.64
C VAL A 201 -12.43 -3.52 -2.20
N ASN A 202 -12.83 -2.56 -3.01
CA ASN A 202 -13.96 -1.69 -2.71
C ASN A 202 -15.30 -2.34 -3.08
N ARG A 203 -16.41 -1.65 -2.78
CA ARG A 203 -17.77 -2.12 -3.08
C ARG A 203 -18.06 -2.41 -4.56
N PHE A 204 -17.22 -1.95 -5.47
CA PHE A 204 -17.33 -2.21 -6.91
C PHE A 204 -16.49 -3.42 -7.36
N GLY A 205 -15.87 -4.15 -6.43
CA GLY A 205 -15.05 -5.32 -6.74
C GLY A 205 -13.73 -4.96 -7.42
N ILE A 206 -13.17 -3.79 -7.10
CA ILE A 206 -11.87 -3.36 -7.61
C ILE A 206 -10.94 -2.92 -6.48
N PHE A 207 -9.64 -3.03 -6.68
CA PHE A 207 -8.65 -2.54 -5.73
C PHE A 207 -8.57 -1.01 -5.71
N GLU A 208 -8.46 -0.44 -4.51
CA GLU A 208 -8.17 0.98 -4.31
C GLU A 208 -7.16 1.20 -3.18
N TYR A 209 -6.36 2.26 -3.30
CA TYR A 209 -5.54 2.76 -2.20
C TYR A 209 -6.41 3.58 -1.25
N MET A 210 -6.33 3.29 0.05
CA MET A 210 -6.97 4.13 1.04
C MET A 210 -6.16 5.39 1.30
N GLN A 211 -6.86 6.53 1.25
CA GLN A 211 -6.30 7.84 1.52
C GLN A 211 -6.13 8.05 3.02
N GLN A 212 -5.18 8.90 3.40
CA GLN A 212 -4.90 9.18 4.80
C GLN A 212 -4.43 10.62 4.97
N VAL A 213 -4.85 11.24 6.07
CA VAL A 213 -4.47 12.60 6.46
C VAL A 213 -3.88 12.48 7.87
N ARG A 214 -2.57 12.76 8.03
CA ARG A 214 -1.86 12.69 9.34
C ARG A 214 -1.03 13.91 9.72
N ARG A 215 -1.25 14.40 10.94
CA ARG A 215 -0.51 15.52 11.51
C ARG A 215 0.73 14.94 12.19
N GLY A 216 1.85 15.64 12.10
CA GLY A 216 3.04 15.31 12.88
C GLY A 216 2.73 15.25 14.38
N ASN A 217 3.38 14.30 15.03
CA ASN A 217 3.18 13.90 16.41
C ASN A 217 4.40 14.19 17.29
N SER A 218 5.50 14.72 16.74
CA SER A 218 6.73 15.09 17.45
C SER A 218 7.04 16.59 17.34
N ALA A 219 7.85 17.10 18.28
CA ALA A 219 8.24 18.50 18.33
C ALA A 219 9.17 18.88 17.16
N GLU A 220 9.95 17.90 16.68
CA GLU A 220 10.84 17.95 15.54
C GLU A 220 10.07 18.11 14.21
N GLU A 221 8.79 17.74 14.19
CA GLU A 221 7.93 17.80 13.01
C GLU A 221 7.15 19.10 12.85
N ILE A 222 7.34 20.12 13.72
CA ILE A 222 6.86 21.51 13.58
C ILE A 222 5.75 21.71 12.51
N ASN A 223 4.48 21.42 12.85
CA ASN A 223 3.30 21.57 11.97
C ASN A 223 3.35 20.85 10.60
N ILE A 224 4.20 19.85 10.40
CA ILE A 224 4.26 19.04 9.19
C ILE A 224 3.12 18.02 9.26
N GLY A 225 2.11 18.19 8.41
CA GLY A 225 1.14 17.15 8.08
C GLY A 225 1.50 16.45 6.77
N ILE A 226 1.05 15.20 6.62
CA ILE A 226 1.02 14.49 5.35
C ILE A 226 -0.42 14.29 4.87
N SER A 227 -0.60 14.42 3.56
CA SER A 227 -1.76 13.91 2.86
C SER A 227 -1.30 12.79 1.93
N LEU A 228 -1.75 11.57 2.21
CA LEU A 228 -1.65 10.44 1.30
C LEU A 228 -2.81 10.50 0.31
N LEU A 229 -2.46 10.83 -0.93
CA LEU A 229 -3.34 10.93 -2.07
C LEU A 229 -3.22 9.66 -2.92
N SER A 230 -4.30 9.30 -3.59
CA SER A 230 -4.34 8.17 -4.51
C SER A 230 -4.90 8.57 -5.86
N SER A 231 -4.37 7.97 -6.91
CA SER A 231 -4.87 8.04 -8.28
C SER A 231 -5.27 6.63 -8.72
N THR A 232 -6.46 6.47 -9.26
CA THR A 232 -6.95 5.22 -9.85
C THR A 232 -7.14 5.32 -11.36
N GLU A 233 -7.44 6.52 -11.86
CA GLU A 233 -7.60 6.83 -13.29
C GLU A 233 -6.92 8.17 -13.61
N PRO A 234 -6.35 8.34 -14.81
CA PRO A 234 -6.18 7.32 -15.86
C PRO A 234 -5.06 6.32 -15.52
N ARG A 235 -4.30 6.57 -14.46
CA ARG A 235 -3.15 5.76 -14.04
C ARG A 235 -3.16 5.54 -12.54
N TYR A 236 -2.86 4.32 -12.11
CA TYR A 236 -2.68 4.02 -10.70
C TYR A 236 -1.38 4.64 -10.16
N GLY A 237 -1.49 5.26 -8.99
CA GLY A 237 -0.36 5.85 -8.30
C GLY A 237 -0.77 6.43 -6.96
N ILE A 238 0.22 6.83 -6.17
CA ILE A 238 0.01 7.48 -4.89
C ILE A 238 0.91 8.72 -4.79
N GLY A 239 0.49 9.68 -3.98
CA GLY A 239 1.27 10.86 -3.67
C GLY A 239 1.27 11.11 -2.17
N ILE A 240 2.41 11.48 -1.60
CA ILE A 240 2.50 12.00 -0.23
C ILE A 240 2.95 13.45 -0.35
N PHE A 241 2.07 14.37 0.04
CA PHE A 241 2.38 15.79 0.11
C PHE A 241 2.77 16.20 1.53
N TYR A 242 3.82 17.01 1.67
CA TYR A 242 4.26 17.62 2.93
C TYR A 242 3.92 19.10 2.96
N GLN A 243 3.36 19.54 4.07
CA GLN A 243 3.11 20.95 4.33
C GLN A 243 4.37 21.83 4.32
N ALA A 244 5.56 21.22 4.37
CA ALA A 244 6.84 21.93 4.27
C ALA A 244 7.19 22.39 2.82
N GLY A 245 6.32 22.16 1.84
CA GLY A 245 6.47 22.70 0.48
C GLY A 245 7.03 21.72 -0.56
N PHE A 246 6.84 20.41 -0.35
CA PHE A 246 7.23 19.38 -1.33
C PHE A 246 6.39 18.12 -1.15
N GLY A 247 6.57 17.13 -2.02
CA GLY A 247 5.95 15.80 -1.91
C GLY A 247 6.67 14.75 -2.74
N TYR A 248 6.24 13.50 -2.60
CA TYR A 248 6.69 12.40 -3.45
C TYR A 248 5.52 11.73 -4.14
N CYS A 249 5.72 11.35 -5.40
CA CYS A 249 4.79 10.53 -6.15
C CYS A 249 5.41 9.17 -6.46
N TRP A 250 4.57 8.15 -6.37
CA TRP A 250 4.87 6.81 -6.83
C TRP A 250 3.89 6.43 -7.94
N ILE A 251 4.45 5.89 -9.00
CA ILE A 251 3.69 5.45 -10.16
C ILE A 251 3.65 3.92 -10.14
N VAL A 252 2.47 3.34 -10.32
CA VAL A 252 2.33 1.89 -10.35
C VAL A 252 2.95 1.31 -11.63
N GLY A 253 3.62 0.16 -11.50
CA GLY A 253 4.32 -0.52 -12.60
C GLY A 253 5.64 0.14 -12.99
N ASP A 254 6.07 1.16 -12.26
CA ASP A 254 7.33 1.84 -12.53
C ASP A 254 8.53 1.11 -11.92
N SER A 255 9.68 1.20 -12.58
CA SER A 255 10.95 0.70 -12.04
C SER A 255 11.65 1.74 -11.16
N GLU A 256 11.24 3.01 -11.23
CA GLU A 256 11.78 4.07 -10.36
C GLU A 256 11.22 3.97 -8.94
N TYR A 257 12.05 4.33 -7.95
CA TYR A 257 11.68 4.36 -6.54
C TYR A 257 10.54 5.35 -6.28
N CYS A 258 10.78 6.65 -6.50
CA CYS A 258 9.75 7.69 -6.42
C CYS A 258 10.19 8.97 -7.16
N ARG A 259 9.28 9.92 -7.29
CA ARG A 259 9.53 11.25 -7.87
C ARG A 259 9.27 12.33 -6.84
N ARG A 260 10.29 13.13 -6.54
CA ARG A 260 10.12 14.33 -5.73
C ARG A 260 9.48 15.43 -6.57
N ILE A 261 8.50 16.12 -5.99
CA ILE A 261 7.87 17.31 -6.54
C ILE A 261 7.99 18.41 -5.50
N ASP A 262 8.66 19.51 -5.84
CA ASP A 262 8.64 20.72 -5.03
C ASP A 262 7.35 21.49 -5.36
N ALA A 263 6.53 21.78 -4.34
CA ALA A 263 5.20 22.36 -4.49
C ALA A 263 4.78 23.09 -3.21
N ASN A 264 4.41 24.36 -3.32
CA ASN A 264 4.07 25.17 -2.15
C ASN A 264 2.71 24.80 -1.53
N THR A 265 1.80 24.23 -2.32
CA THR A 265 0.47 23.80 -1.88
C THR A 265 0.13 22.40 -2.37
N ILE A 266 -0.83 21.76 -1.72
CA ILE A 266 -1.32 20.45 -2.15
C ILE A 266 -1.97 20.51 -3.55
N SER A 267 -2.62 21.63 -3.88
CA SER A 267 -3.20 21.86 -5.20
C SER A 267 -2.12 21.92 -6.28
N ASP A 268 -1.02 22.64 -6.02
CA ASP A 268 0.12 22.70 -6.95
C ASP A 268 0.74 21.31 -7.13
N PHE A 269 0.89 20.56 -6.03
CA PHE A 269 1.41 19.20 -6.06
C PHE A 269 0.55 18.28 -6.93
N ILE A 270 -0.77 18.31 -6.75
CA ILE A 270 -1.73 17.54 -7.56
C ILE A 270 -1.66 17.96 -9.03
N GLU A 271 -1.59 19.26 -9.32
CA GLU A 271 -1.51 19.78 -10.68
C GLU A 271 -0.22 19.35 -11.37
N ILE A 272 0.93 19.45 -10.70
CA ILE A 272 2.23 19.02 -11.23
C ILE A 272 2.23 17.51 -11.47
N ALA A 273 1.70 16.72 -10.52
CA ALA A 273 1.61 15.26 -10.65
C ALA A 273 0.71 14.86 -11.84
N SER A 274 -0.40 15.57 -12.03
CA SER A 274 -1.29 15.35 -13.17
C SER A 274 -0.61 15.69 -14.49
N LYS A 275 0.08 16.84 -14.60
CA LYS A 275 0.71 17.29 -15.84
C LYS A 275 1.92 16.45 -16.23
N ASN A 276 2.78 16.12 -15.27
CA ASN A 276 4.05 15.47 -15.55
C ASN A 276 3.95 13.94 -15.57
N TYR A 277 3.02 13.36 -14.80
CA TYR A 277 2.97 11.93 -14.56
C TYR A 277 1.60 11.29 -14.86
N ASN A 278 0.62 12.09 -15.30
CA ASN A 278 -0.73 11.65 -15.62
C ASN A 278 -1.45 10.98 -14.42
N LEU A 279 -1.18 11.50 -13.21
CA LEU A 279 -1.80 11.05 -11.96
C LEU A 279 -2.94 11.98 -11.56
N SER A 280 -4.17 11.47 -11.49
CA SER A 280 -5.31 12.21 -10.93
C SER A 280 -5.39 11.96 -9.43
N LEU A 281 -4.45 12.55 -8.69
CA LEU A 281 -4.35 12.39 -7.24
C LEU A 281 -5.58 13.00 -6.53
N LYS A 282 -6.24 12.19 -5.72
CA LYS A 282 -7.39 12.57 -4.87
C LYS A 282 -7.09 12.20 -3.42
N GLY A 283 -7.65 12.96 -2.48
CA GLY A 283 -7.53 12.69 -1.06
C GLY A 283 -7.97 13.86 -0.19
N GLY A 284 -7.97 13.62 1.12
CA GLY A 284 -8.34 14.64 2.09
C GLY A 284 -7.29 15.74 2.21
N THR A 285 -7.78 16.96 2.37
CA THR A 285 -7.02 18.12 2.80
C THR A 285 -7.28 18.36 4.29
N TRP A 286 -6.32 19.03 4.95
CA TRP A 286 -6.48 19.53 6.31
C TRP A 286 -7.46 20.71 6.37
#